data_AF-A0A9X3ZJ55-F1
#
_entry.id   AF-A0A9X3ZJ55-F1
#
_cell.length_a   1.000
_cell.length_b   1.000
_cell.length_c   1.000
_cell.angle_alpha   90.00
_cell.angle_beta   90.00
_cell.angle_gamma   90.00
#
_symmetry.space_group_name_H-M   'P 1'
#
loop_
_entity.id
_entity.type
_entity.pdbx_description
1 polymer ?
#
loop_
_entity_poly.entity_id
_entity_poly.type
_entity_poly.pdbx_seq_one_letter_code
_entity_poly.pdbx_strand_id
1 'polypeptide(L)'
;MNELPIEKLPSSDAGRLLVRLNHKHRSGIPRYGIAKITNIENRLSVKTLVLGHENEGSIFMPFDIRQKLGAEKGGILKFRIENVGLLGKLGWYLSSPDPAVYLPAWMAGLSFGLAVLGVLLAIFTIA
;
A
#
# COMPACT_ATOMS: atom_id res chain seq x y z
N MET A 1 -12.89 13.37 -0.63
CA MET A 1 -11.74 14.08 -1.21
C MET A 1 -11.02 14.77 -0.07
N ASN A 2 -9.70 14.65 0.03
CA ASN A 2 -8.93 15.24 1.14
C ASN A 2 -7.88 16.20 0.58
N GLU A 3 -7.63 17.26 1.32
CA GLU A 3 -6.58 18.24 1.04
C GLU A 3 -5.82 18.48 2.33
N LEU A 4 -4.57 18.01 2.40
CA LEU A 4 -3.76 18.04 3.61
C LEU A 4 -2.31 18.42 3.31
N PRO A 5 -1.65 19.21 4.16
CA PRO A 5 -0.20 19.41 4.12
C PRO A 5 0.56 18.09 4.29
N ILE A 6 1.67 17.98 3.56
CA ILE A 6 2.52 16.79 3.54
C ILE A 6 3.65 16.94 4.55
N GLU A 7 3.70 16.03 5.51
CA GLU A 7 4.74 15.96 6.52
C GLU A 7 5.67 14.74 6.34
N LYS A 8 6.84 14.82 6.98
CA LYS A 8 7.81 13.72 7.00
C LYS A 8 7.35 12.66 7.99
N LEU A 9 7.49 11.39 7.63
CA LEU A 9 7.28 10.28 8.56
C LEU A 9 8.08 10.47 9.86
N PRO A 10 7.51 10.09 11.03
CA PRO A 10 8.27 9.97 12.27
C PRO A 10 9.49 9.07 12.09
N SER A 11 10.56 9.38 12.81
CA SER A 11 11.84 8.67 12.71
C SER A 11 11.72 7.15 12.95
N SER A 12 10.76 6.71 13.76
CA SER A 12 10.49 5.30 14.06
C SER A 12 10.05 4.48 12.84
N ASP A 13 9.53 5.14 11.81
CA ASP A 13 8.95 4.50 10.63
C ASP A 13 9.83 4.74 9.39
N ALA A 14 11.01 5.32 9.55
CA ALA A 14 11.95 5.57 8.47
C ALA A 14 12.28 4.26 7.71
N GLY A 15 12.36 4.36 6.37
CA GLY A 15 12.63 3.20 5.50
C GLY A 15 11.42 2.31 5.22
N ARG A 16 10.24 2.58 5.78
CA ARG A 16 9.02 1.81 5.50
C ARG A 16 8.14 2.50 4.47
N LEU A 17 7.51 1.72 3.60
CA LEU A 17 6.52 2.21 2.62
C LEU A 17 5.11 2.27 3.19
N LEU A 18 4.93 3.14 4.18
CA LEU A 18 3.66 3.37 4.83
C LEU A 18 3.33 4.86 4.87
N VAL A 19 2.04 5.16 5.00
CA VAL A 19 1.51 6.50 5.19
C VAL A 19 0.78 6.54 6.53
N ARG A 20 1.05 7.56 7.35
CA ARG A 20 0.20 7.83 8.52
C ARG A 20 -0.82 8.90 8.17
N LEU A 21 -2.07 8.59 8.49
CA LEU A 21 -3.20 9.44 8.18
C LEU A 21 -4.24 9.33 9.28
N ASN A 22 -4.88 10.41 9.70
CA ASN A 22 -5.97 10.32 10.67
C ASN A 22 -7.17 9.53 10.13
N HIS A 23 -7.87 8.81 11.01
CA HIS A 23 -9.01 7.95 10.68
C HIS A 23 -10.11 8.67 9.89
N LYS A 24 -10.36 9.96 10.15
CA LYS A 24 -11.33 10.80 9.43
C LYS A 24 -11.04 10.87 7.92
N HIS A 25 -9.77 10.79 7.54
CA HIS A 25 -9.35 10.89 6.14
C HIS A 25 -9.13 9.53 5.47
N ARG A 26 -9.29 8.39 6.17
CA ARG A 26 -9.02 7.04 5.63
C ARG A 26 -10.16 6.43 4.81
N SER A 27 -11.30 7.10 4.68
CA SER A 27 -12.46 6.54 3.95
C SER A 27 -12.86 5.13 4.41
N GLY A 28 -12.88 4.90 5.74
CA GLY A 28 -13.24 3.61 6.35
C GLY A 28 -12.15 2.53 6.29
N ILE A 29 -10.97 2.84 5.75
CA ILE A 29 -9.86 1.88 5.69
C ILE A 29 -9.29 1.67 7.12
N PRO A 30 -9.22 0.42 7.61
CA PRO A 30 -8.73 0.14 8.95
C PRO A 30 -7.23 0.45 9.08
N ARG A 31 -6.75 0.54 10.33
CA ARG A 31 -5.31 0.56 10.60
C ARG A 31 -4.66 -0.70 10.03
N TYR A 32 -3.48 -0.57 9.41
CA TYR A 32 -2.81 -1.62 8.65
C TYR A 32 -3.53 -2.03 7.35
N GLY A 33 -4.55 -1.29 6.92
CA GLY A 33 -5.16 -1.48 5.61
C GLY A 33 -4.22 -1.05 4.49
N ILE A 34 -4.31 -1.73 3.34
CA ILE A 34 -3.67 -1.28 2.10
C ILE A 34 -4.63 -0.34 1.39
N ALA A 35 -4.14 0.82 0.97
CA ALA A 35 -4.91 1.79 0.24
C ALA A 35 -4.21 2.19 -1.06
N LYS A 36 -5.00 2.55 -2.06
CA LYS A 36 -4.51 3.31 -3.20
C LYS A 36 -4.69 4.79 -2.89
N ILE A 37 -3.59 5.52 -2.83
CA ILE A 37 -3.59 6.99 -2.75
C ILE A 37 -3.36 7.51 -4.16
N THR A 38 -4.23 8.40 -4.60
CA THR A 38 -4.14 9.04 -5.92
C THR A 38 -4.07 10.54 -5.72
N ASN A 39 -2.99 11.17 -6.20
CA ASN A 39 -2.91 12.62 -6.30
C ASN A 39 -3.87 13.07 -7.41
N ILE A 40 -4.80 13.95 -7.06
CA ILE A 40 -5.85 14.39 -7.98
C ILE A 40 -5.30 15.32 -9.06
N GLU A 41 -4.26 16.09 -8.75
CA GLU A 41 -3.72 17.13 -9.63
C GLU A 41 -2.96 16.54 -10.83
N ASN A 42 -2.18 15.48 -10.60
CA ASN A 42 -1.36 14.84 -11.64
C ASN A 42 -1.80 13.39 -11.97
N ARG A 43 -2.85 12.88 -11.30
CA ARG A 43 -3.39 11.52 -11.43
C ARG A 43 -2.42 10.39 -11.08
N LEU A 44 -1.25 10.70 -10.55
CA LEU A 44 -0.29 9.68 -10.09
C LEU A 44 -0.84 8.97 -8.87
N SER A 45 -0.59 7.66 -8.79
CA SER A 45 -1.12 6.84 -7.70
C SER A 45 -0.11 5.82 -7.18
N VAL A 46 -0.26 5.49 -5.91
CA VAL A 46 0.58 4.52 -5.21
C VAL A 46 -0.26 3.67 -4.27
N LYS A 47 0.03 2.36 -4.24
CA LYS A 47 -0.52 1.46 -3.23
C LYS A 47 0.40 1.45 -2.01
N THR A 48 -0.14 1.68 -0.83
CA THR A 48 0.66 1.77 0.40
C THR A 48 -0.13 1.29 1.62
N LEU A 49 0.61 0.88 2.65
CA LEU A 49 0.08 0.57 3.96
C LEU A 49 -0.34 1.86 4.67
N VAL A 50 -1.56 1.91 5.19
CA VAL A 50 -2.06 3.07 5.95
C VAL A 50 -2.05 2.76 7.44
N LEU A 51 -1.38 3.64 8.19
CA LEU A 51 -1.32 3.60 9.63
C LEU A 51 -2.13 4.69 10.31
N GLY A 52 -2.44 4.38 11.57
CA GLY A 52 -2.94 5.26 12.60
C GLY A 52 -2.18 6.58 12.73
N HIS A 53 -2.88 7.71 12.78
CA HIS A 53 -2.34 8.90 13.42
C HIS A 53 -3.42 9.73 14.09
N GLU A 54 -3.03 10.47 15.13
CA GLU A 54 -3.90 11.36 15.89
C GLU A 54 -4.03 12.72 15.20
N ASN A 55 -2.94 13.25 14.61
CA ASN A 55 -2.98 14.52 13.89
C ASN A 55 -3.90 14.44 12.66
N GLU A 56 -5.00 15.21 12.70
CA GLU A 56 -5.98 15.37 11.64
C GLU A 56 -5.51 16.28 10.52
N GLY A 57 -4.62 17.23 10.82
CA GLY A 57 -4.23 18.31 9.93
C GLY A 57 -3.19 17.94 8.88
N SER A 58 -2.58 16.74 8.93
CA SER A 58 -1.43 16.41 8.07
C SER A 58 -1.44 14.96 7.60
N ILE A 59 -0.86 14.73 6.42
CA ILE A 59 -0.54 13.40 5.90
C ILE A 59 0.97 13.16 5.98
N PHE A 60 1.36 12.06 6.63
CA PHE A 60 2.77 11.75 6.85
C PHE A 60 3.19 10.65 5.89
N MET A 61 4.22 10.91 5.08
CA MET A 61 4.70 9.95 4.08
C MET A 61 6.22 10.00 3.90
N PRO A 62 6.85 8.86 3.52
CA PRO A 62 8.28 8.79 3.22
C PRO A 62 8.58 9.45 1.87
N PHE A 63 9.86 9.65 1.59
CA PHE A 63 10.34 10.26 0.35
C PHE A 63 9.85 9.50 -0.90
N ASP A 64 9.94 8.16 -0.90
CA ASP A 64 9.59 7.36 -2.08
C ASP A 64 8.10 7.46 -2.45
N ILE A 65 7.22 7.58 -1.45
CA ILE A 65 5.79 7.75 -1.67
C ILE A 65 5.49 9.14 -2.21
N ARG A 66 6.15 10.17 -1.67
CA ARG A 66 6.07 11.54 -2.20
C ARG A 66 6.49 11.61 -3.66
N GLN A 67 7.63 11.01 -3.99
CA GLN A 67 8.14 10.99 -5.35
C GLN A 67 7.17 10.27 -6.31
N LYS A 68 6.60 9.12 -5.90
CA LYS A 68 5.59 8.40 -6.69
C LYS A 68 4.28 9.17 -6.89
N LEU A 69 3.93 10.04 -5.94
CA LEU A 69 2.75 10.92 -6.03
C LEU A 69 3.05 12.27 -6.72
N GLY A 70 4.30 12.51 -7.10
CA GLY A 70 4.75 13.81 -7.64
C GLY A 70 4.48 14.96 -6.67
N ALA A 71 4.74 14.74 -5.38
CA ALA A 71 4.41 15.69 -4.32
C ALA A 71 5.64 16.04 -3.48
N GLU A 72 5.71 17.26 -2.97
CA GLU A 72 6.86 17.75 -2.19
C GLU A 72 6.56 17.85 -0.69
N LYS A 73 7.61 17.75 0.14
CA LYS A 73 7.46 17.93 1.59
C LYS A 73 7.04 19.38 1.88
N GLY A 74 6.05 19.57 2.75
CA GLY A 74 5.53 20.90 3.11
C GLY A 74 4.51 21.47 2.11
N GLY A 75 4.33 20.84 0.95
CA GLY A 75 3.26 21.16 0.03
C GLY A 75 1.90 20.64 0.50
N ILE A 76 0.83 21.07 -0.17
CA ILE A 76 -0.53 20.58 0.05
C ILE A 76 -0.80 19.45 -0.95
N LEU A 77 -1.27 18.30 -0.46
CA LEU A 77 -1.69 17.19 -1.31
C LEU A 77 -3.21 17.16 -1.41
N LYS A 78 -3.75 17.32 -2.62
CA LYS A 78 -5.13 16.95 -2.94
C LYS A 78 -5.17 15.49 -3.37
N PHE A 79 -5.74 14.62 -2.52
CA PHE A 79 -5.76 13.20 -2.80
C PHE A 79 -7.12 12.54 -2.62
N ARG A 80 -7.27 11.45 -3.36
CA ARG A 80 -8.28 10.43 -3.13
C ARG A 80 -7.61 9.21 -2.52
N ILE A 81 -8.25 8.62 -1.53
CA ILE A 81 -7.83 7.36 -0.94
C ILE A 81 -8.94 6.32 -1.12
N GLU A 82 -8.57 5.14 -1.59
CA GLU A 82 -9.49 4.06 -1.91
C GLU A 82 -8.96 2.75 -1.31
N ASN A 83 -9.86 1.92 -0.78
CA ASN A 83 -9.49 0.59 -0.33
C ASN A 83 -9.14 -0.27 -1.54
N VAL A 84 -8.00 -0.95 -1.51
CA VAL A 84 -7.69 -1.95 -2.53
C VAL A 84 -8.35 -3.27 -2.14
N GLY A 85 -9.20 -3.79 -3.02
CA GLY A 85 -9.79 -5.12 -2.89
C GLY A 85 -8.72 -6.23 -2.86
N LEU A 86 -9.16 -7.48 -2.71
CA LEU A 86 -8.26 -8.64 -2.54
C LEU A 86 -7.17 -8.74 -3.61
N LEU A 87 -7.53 -8.62 -4.89
CA LEU A 87 -6.56 -8.62 -6.00
C LEU A 87 -5.57 -7.46 -5.90
N GLY A 88 -6.05 -6.29 -5.46
CA GLY A 88 -5.22 -5.11 -5.25
C GLY A 88 -4.18 -5.31 -4.14
N LYS A 89 -4.58 -6.00 -3.05
CA LYS A 89 -3.70 -6.38 -1.93
C LYS A 89 -2.68 -7.42 -2.34
N LEU A 90 -3.07 -8.47 -3.06
CA LEU A 90 -2.16 -9.48 -3.60
C LEU A 90 -1.09 -8.83 -4.48
N GLY A 91 -1.50 -7.95 -5.39
CA GLY A 91 -0.55 -7.19 -6.20
C GLY A 91 0.40 -6.33 -5.36
N TRP A 92 -0.09 -5.73 -4.26
CA TRP A 92 0.76 -4.97 -3.34
C TRP A 92 1.79 -5.85 -2.63
N TYR A 93 1.41 -7.03 -2.13
CA TYR A 93 2.32 -7.97 -1.49
C TYR A 93 3.46 -8.40 -2.41
N LEU A 94 3.14 -8.68 -3.68
CA LEU A 94 4.12 -9.12 -4.68
C LEU A 94 5.01 -7.99 -5.20
N SER A 95 4.51 -6.74 -5.20
CA SER A 95 5.24 -5.57 -5.70
C SER A 95 5.90 -4.71 -4.61
N SER A 96 5.75 -5.07 -3.34
CA SER A 96 6.32 -4.30 -2.24
C SER A 96 7.85 -4.46 -2.25
N PRO A 97 8.64 -3.39 -2.20
CA PRO A 97 10.10 -3.49 -2.12
C PRO A 97 10.59 -3.83 -0.70
N ASP A 98 9.70 -3.91 0.30
CA ASP A 98 10.07 -4.33 1.66
C ASP A 98 10.31 -5.86 1.70
N PRO A 99 11.55 -6.33 1.97
CA PRO A 99 11.87 -7.76 2.04
C PRO A 99 11.03 -8.54 3.05
N ALA A 100 10.62 -7.91 4.16
CA ALA A 100 9.77 -8.54 5.15
C ALA A 100 8.36 -8.83 4.62
N VAL A 101 7.96 -8.17 3.54
CA VAL A 101 6.64 -8.32 2.92
C VAL A 101 6.71 -9.21 1.68
N TYR A 102 7.62 -8.96 0.75
CA TYR A 102 7.61 -9.68 -0.52
C TYR A 102 8.18 -11.10 -0.42
N LEU A 103 9.17 -11.36 0.45
CA LEU A 103 9.76 -12.71 0.57
C LEU A 103 8.71 -13.74 1.01
N PRO A 104 7.93 -13.53 2.10
CA PRO A 104 6.87 -14.48 2.46
C PRO A 104 5.79 -14.60 1.37
N ALA A 105 5.42 -13.49 0.72
CA ALA A 105 4.41 -13.50 -0.32
C ALA A 105 4.83 -14.35 -1.54
N TRP A 106 6.09 -14.24 -1.97
CA TRP A 106 6.64 -15.07 -3.03
C TRP A 106 6.73 -16.53 -2.65
N MET A 107 7.14 -16.85 -1.43
CA MET A 107 7.20 -18.24 -0.96
C MET A 107 5.81 -18.88 -0.92
N ALA A 108 4.80 -18.15 -0.45
CA ALA A 108 3.41 -18.59 -0.49
C ALA A 108 2.92 -18.79 -1.93
N GLY A 109 3.24 -17.84 -2.82
CA GLY A 109 2.88 -17.93 -4.24
C GLY A 109 3.48 -19.15 -4.94
N LEU A 110 4.78 -19.42 -4.73
CA LEU A 110 5.47 -20.58 -5.29
C LEU A 110 4.91 -21.90 -4.75
N SER A 111 4.68 -21.97 -3.43
CA SER A 111 4.11 -23.17 -2.79
C SER A 111 2.71 -23.47 -3.31
N PHE A 112 1.87 -22.44 -3.44
CA PHE A 112 0.53 -22.58 -4.01
C PHE A 112 0.57 -23.01 -5.48
N GLY A 113 1.47 -22.42 -6.28
CA GLY A 113 1.65 -22.79 -7.68
C GLY A 113 2.06 -24.25 -7.87
N LEU A 114 3.01 -24.73 -7.06
CA LEU A 114 3.44 -26.14 -7.06
C LEU A 114 2.32 -27.08 -6.64
N ALA A 115 1.52 -26.71 -5.63
CA ALA A 115 0.37 -27.50 -5.20
C ALA A 115 -0.68 -27.62 -6.31
N VAL A 116 -1.03 -26.51 -6.98
CA VAL A 116 -1.97 -26.52 -8.11
C VAL A 116 -1.43 -27.39 -9.25
N LEU A 117 -0.14 -27.27 -9.59
CA LEU A 117 0.48 -28.11 -10.61
C LEU A 117 0.39 -29.60 -10.26
N GLY A 118 0.65 -29.96 -9.00
CA GLY A 118 0.53 -31.33 -8.53
C GLY A 118 -0.90 -31.88 -8.66
N VAL A 119 -1.91 -31.08 -8.30
CA VAL A 119 -3.32 -31.44 -8.46
C VAL A 119 -3.69 -31.64 -9.93
N LEU A 120 -3.26 -30.74 -10.81
CA LEU A 120 -3.53 -30.85 -12.25
C LEU A 120 -2.88 -32.10 -12.87
N LEU A 121 -1.63 -32.41 -12.50
CA LEU A 121 -0.96 -33.63 -12.94
C LEU A 121 -1.65 -34.89 -12.42
N ALA A 122 -2.11 -34.89 -11.17
CA ALA A 122 -2.85 -36.02 -10.61
C ALA A 122 -4.17 -36.26 -11.35
N ILE A 123 -4.93 -35.20 -11.63
CA ILE A 123 -6.17 -35.28 -12.43
C ILE A 123 -5.86 -35.82 -13.83
N PHE A 124 -4.83 -35.31 -14.50
CA PHE A 124 -4.43 -35.76 -15.84
C PHE A 124 -3.99 -37.23 -15.86
N THR A 125 -3.42 -37.74 -14.77
CA THR A 125 -2.98 -39.14 -14.69
C THR A 125 -4.13 -40.10 -14.39
N ILE A 126 -5.17 -39.62 -13.71
CA ILE A 126 -6.35 -40.43 -13.33
C ILE A 126 -7.44 -40.39 -14.42
N ALA A 127 -7.52 -39.31 -15.19
CA ALA A 127 -8.42 -39.16 -16.33
C ALA A 127 -7.91 -39.88 -17.58
#